data_AF-A0A7T1HXU6-F1
#
_entry.id   AF-A0A7T1HXU6-F1
#
_cell.length_a   1.000
_cell.length_b   1.000
_cell.length_c   1.000
_cell.angle_alpha   90.00
_cell.angle_beta   90.00
_cell.angle_gamma   90.00
#
_symmetry.space_group_name_H-M   'P 1'
#
loop_
_entity.id
_entity.type
_entity.pdbx_description
1 polymer ?
#
loop_
_entity_poly.entity_id
_entity_poly.type
_entity_poly.pdbx_seq_one_letter_code
_entity_poly.pdbx_strand_id
1 'polypeptide(L)' 'MLIGEVYLEALASGIITQDEIDWLTTHQASFNRDEEAKALKIGRLLDEGAIQIGCRLLGKPSTSVSNTGSGAG' A
#
# COMPACT_ATOMS: atom_id res chain seq x y z
N MET A 1 1.11 10.25 -2.97
CA MET A 1 -0.03 9.93 -2.08
C MET A 1 -0.15 11.03 -1.04
N LEU A 2 -1.29 11.15 -0.37
CA LEU A 2 -1.41 11.90 0.88
C LEU A 2 -1.33 10.94 2.06
N ILE A 3 -0.70 11.35 3.16
CA ILE A 3 -0.63 10.50 4.35
C ILE A 3 -2.00 10.18 4.94
N GLY A 4 -2.97 11.08 4.76
CA GLY A 4 -4.36 10.84 5.14
C GLY A 4 -4.98 9.66 4.40
N GLU A 5 -4.68 9.51 3.11
CA GLU A 5 -5.16 8.39 2.29
C GLU A 5 -4.51 7.08 2.74
N VAL A 6 -3.18 7.09 2.89
CA VAL A 6 -2.43 5.92 3.40
C VAL A 6 -2.98 5.46 4.75
N TYR A 7 -3.23 6.41 5.66
CA TYR A 7 -3.76 6.13 6.99
C TYR A 7 -5.16 5.50 6.93
N LEU A 8 -6.08 6.09 6.16
CA LEU A 8 -7.44 5.60 6.04
C LEU A 8 -7.50 4.23 5.35
N GLU A 9 -6.72 4.03 4.29
CA GLU A 9 -6.64 2.76 3.57
C GLU A 9 -6.03 1.65 4.43
N ALA A 10 -4.99 1.95 5.20
CA ALA A 10 -4.40 0.99 6.13
C ALA A 10 -5.39 0.59 7.24
N LEU A 11 -6.16 1.55 7.78
CA LEU A 11 -7.22 1.26 8.75
C LEU A 11 -8.37 0.45 8.16
N ALA A 12 -8.79 0.77 6.93
CA ALA A 12 -9.92 0.12 6.28
C ALA A 12 -9.58 -1.32 5.85
N SER A 13 -8.37 -1.54 5.33
CA SER A 13 -7.96 -2.85 4.81
C SER A 13 -7.23 -3.72 5.82
N GLY A 14 -6.69 -3.14 6.89
CA GLY A 14 -5.73 -3.80 7.78
C GLY A 14 -4.37 -4.04 7.13
N ILE A 15 -4.14 -3.52 5.91
CA ILE A 15 -2.93 -3.75 5.12
C ILE A 15 -2.29 -2.43 4.74
N ILE A 16 -1.00 -2.28 5.01
CA ILE A 16 -0.14 -1.25 4.43
C ILE A 16 0.80 -1.90 3.41
N THR A 17 0.98 -1.28 2.25
CA THR A 17 1.84 -1.82 1.20
C THR A 17 3.29 -1.39 1.39
N GLN A 18 4.23 -2.11 0.76
CA GLN A 18 5.63 -1.70 0.76
C GLN A 18 5.81 -0.31 0.14
N ASP A 19 5.13 -0.02 -0.99
CA ASP A 19 5.18 1.27 -1.66
C ASP A 19 4.72 2.42 -0.74
N GLU A 20 3.72 2.16 0.12
CA GLU A 20 3.24 3.14 1.09
C GLU A 20 4.25 3.37 2.24
N ILE A 21 4.91 2.32 2.71
CA ILE A 21 5.99 2.44 3.71
C ILE A 21 7.17 3.22 3.12
N ASP A 22 7.58 2.90 1.89
CA ASP A 22 8.67 3.58 1.20
C ASP A 22 8.33 5.05 0.96
N TRP A 23 7.07 5.34 0.60
CA TRP A 23 6.58 6.70 0.48
C TRP A 23 6.61 7.45 1.82
N LEU A 24 6.13 6.83 2.91
CA LEU A 24 6.15 7.43 4.26
C LEU A 24 7.57 7.79 4.70
N THR A 25 8.51 6.85 4.59
CA THR A 25 9.90 7.03 5.04
C THR A 25 10.67 8.04 4.18
N THR A 26 10.33 8.15 2.90
CA THR A 26 10.91 9.16 2.00
C THR A 26 10.38 10.56 2.28
N HIS A 27 9.11 10.71 2.67
CA HIS A 27 8.46 12.01 2.85
C HIS A 27 8.41 12.51 4.30
N GLN A 28 8.81 11.68 5.28
CA GLN A 28 8.71 12.00 6.71
C GLN A 28 9.32 13.35 7.12
N ALA A 29 10.39 13.80 6.46
CA ALA A 29 11.03 15.08 6.75
C ALA A 29 10.20 16.31 6.35
N SER A 30 9.15 16.12 5.54
CA SER A 30 8.30 17.18 5.00
C SER A 30 6.93 17.28 5.67
N PHE A 31 6.61 16.37 6.59
CA PHE A 31 5.31 16.33 7.25
C PHE A 31 5.11 17.49 8.22
N ASN A 32 3.91 18.06 8.18
CA ASN A 32 3.44 18.91 9.27
C ASN A 32 3.09 18.05 10.51
N ARG A 33 2.79 18.70 11.64
CA ARG A 33 2.52 17.99 12.90
C ARG A 33 1.37 16.98 12.82
N ASP A 34 0.31 17.29 12.09
CA ASP A 34 -0.85 16.41 11.98
C ASP A 34 -0.54 15.20 11.08
N GLU A 35 0.29 15.40 10.07
CA GLU A 35 0.81 14.35 9.20
C GLU A 35 1.77 13.43 9.96
N GLU A 36 2.70 14.00 10.72
CA GLU A 36 3.64 13.26 11.57
C GLU A 36 2.89 12.40 12.59
N ALA A 37 1.84 12.95 13.23
CA ALA A 37 1.01 12.20 14.15
C ALA A 37 0.35 10.96 13.50
N LYS A 38 -0.08 11.07 12.23
CA LYS A 38 -0.62 9.94 11.46
C LYS A 38 0.46 8.92 11.14
N ALA A 39 1.65 9.36 10.72
CA ALA A 39 2.78 8.46 10.44
C ALA A 39 3.16 7.65 11.69
N LEU A 40 3.27 8.32 12.84
CA LEU A 40 3.53 7.67 14.13
C LEU A 40 2.41 6.70 14.52
N LYS A 41 1.15 7.05 14.24
CA LYS A 41 0.03 6.15 14.52
C LYS A 41 0.06 4.90 13.64
N ILE A 42 0.45 5.02 12.36
CA ILE A 42 0.67 3.88 11.46
C ILE A 42 1.75 2.95 12.04
N GLY A 43 2.90 3.51 12.46
CA GLY A 43 3.98 2.72 13.06
C GLY A 43 3.52 1.93 14.28
N ARG A 44 2.75 2.55 15.20
CA ARG A 44 2.18 1.85 16.36
C ARG A 44 1.22 0.73 15.97
N LEU A 45 0.39 0.93 14.95
CA LEU A 45 -0.54 -0.10 14.48
C LEU A 45 0.21 -1.29 13.87
N LEU A 46 1.34 -1.05 13.21
CA LEU A 46 2.23 -2.12 12.72
C LEU A 46 2.84 -2.89 13.91
N ASP A 47 3.39 -2.19 14.89
CA ASP A 47 4.01 -2.80 16.07
C ASP A 47 3.02 -3.62 16.91
N GLU A 48 1.76 -3.17 16.98
CA GLU A 48 0.66 -3.86 17.66
C GLU A 48 0.10 -5.04 16.85
N GLY A 49 0.49 -5.19 15.58
CA GLY A 49 -0.07 -6.17 14.65
C GLY A 49 -1.51 -5.87 14.21
N ALA A 50 -2.01 -4.66 14.47
CA ALA A 50 -3.34 -4.20 14.07
C ALA A 50 -3.43 -3.97 12.55
N ILE A 51 -2.31 -3.63 11.92
CA ILE A 51 -2.16 -3.63 10.45
C ILE A 51 -0.92 -4.45 10.07
N GLN A 52 -0.92 -5.02 8.87
CA GLN A 52 0.15 -5.89 8.37
C GLN A 52 0.74 -5.35 7.07
N ILE A 53 2.02 -5.62 6.86
CA ILE A 53 2.67 -5.34 5.57
C ILE A 53 2.18 -6.38 4.55
N GLY A 54 1.67 -5.92 3.41
CA GLY A 54 1.12 -6.82 2.41
C GLY A 54 0.93 -6.21 1.03
N CYS A 55 0.18 -6.92 0.19
CA CYS A 55 -0.17 -6.49 -1.16
C CYS A 55 -1.68 -6.29 -1.25
N ARG A 56 -2.12 -5.17 -1.83
CA ARG A 56 -3.52 -5.00 -2.22
C ARG A 56 -3.67 -5.50 -3.65
N LEU A 57 -4.34 -6.64 -3.81
CA LEU A 57 -4.77 -7.12 -5.11
C LEU A 57 -5.91 -6.22 -5.60
N LEU A 58 -5.57 -5.05 -6.13
CA LEU A 58 -6.47 -4.32 -7.00
C LEU A 58 -6.79 -5.27 -8.15
N GLY A 59 -8.05 -5.70 -8.24
CA GLY A 59 -8.51 -6.60 -9.28
C GLY A 59 -8.24 -6.01 -10.65
N LYS A 60 -7.04 -6.24 -11.18
CA LYS A 60 -6.78 -6.09 -12.60
C LYS A 60 -7.60 -7.19 -13.25
N PRO A 61 -8.49 -6.90 -14.22
CA PRO A 61 -9.07 -7.96 -15.01
C PRO A 61 -7.89 -8.77 -15.55
N SER A 62 -7.88 -10.05 -15.21
CA SER A 62 -6.90 -10.98 -15.74
C SER A 62 -7.15 -11.05 -17.24
N THR A 63 -6.50 -10.19 -18.02
CA THR A 63 -6.32 -10.43 -19.44
C THR A 63 -5.30 -11.56 -19.53
N SER A 64 -5.78 -12.78 -19.31
CA SER A 64 -5.07 -13.96 -19.75
C SER A 64 -5.02 -13.87 -21.27
N VAL A 65 -3.89 -13.43 -21.80
CA VAL A 65 -3.61 -13.56 -23.23
C VAL A 65 -3.49 -15.06 -23.49
N SER A 66 -4.58 -15.66 -23.97
CA SER A 66 -4.55 -16.95 -24.63
C SER A 66 -3.71 -16.79 -25.90
N ASN A 67 -2.44 -17.15 -25.85
CA ASN A 67 -1.65 -17.29 -27.07
C ASN A 67 -2.08 -18.58 -27.76
N THR A 68 -3.05 -18.46 -28.66
CA THR A 68 -3.32 -19.44 -29.71
C THR A 68 -2.61 -19.02 -30.98
N GLY A 69 -1.59 -19.79 -31.36
CA GLY A 69 -1.03 -19.87 -32.71
C GLY A 69 -0.18 -21.15 -32.75
N SER A 70 -0.58 -22.28 -33.33
CA SER A 70 -1.08 -22.57 -34.68
C SER A 70 -0.07 -22.24 -35.78
N GLY A 71 0.43 -23.28 -36.46
CA GLY A 71 1.20 -23.21 -37.70
C GLY A 71 2.48 -24.07 -37.64
N ALA A 72 2.46 -25.34 -38.09
CA ALA A 72 2.51 -25.82 -39.49
C ALA A 72 3.96 -26.06 -39.96
N GLY A 73 4.25 -27.29 -40.38
CA GLY A 73 5.52 -27.71 -41.00
C GLY A 73 5.90 -29.13 -40.65
#